data_AF-A0A6L7SW16-F1
#
_entry.id   AF-A0A6L7SW16-F1
#
_cell.length_a   1.000
_cell.length_b   1.000
_cell.length_c   1.000
_cell.angle_alpha   90.00
_cell.angle_beta   90.00
_cell.angle_gamma   90.00
#
_symmetry.space_group_name_H-M   'P 1'
#
loop_
_entity.id
_entity.type
_entity.pdbx_description
1 polymer ?
#
loop_
_entity_poly.entity_id
_entity_poly.type
_entity_poly.pdbx_seq_one_letter_code
_entity_poly.pdbx_strand_id
1 'polypeptide(L)' 'NEQGLLLGEWVDWRRYREMRSRTSRAYNEDAALEVVEGIPRFLEEATYLHKQLQERLL' A
#
# COMPACT_ATOMS: atom_id res chain seq x y z
N ASN A 1 -2.37 8.78 11.58
CA ASN A 1 -3.42 7.73 11.46
C ASN A 1 -4.47 7.94 12.57
N GLU A 2 -5.31 8.97 12.47
CA GLU A 2 -6.10 9.46 13.63
C GLU A 2 -7.40 8.68 13.86
N GLN A 3 -7.93 8.04 12.83
CA GLN A 3 -9.17 7.25 12.93
C GLN A 3 -8.90 5.75 13.12
N GLY A 4 -7.64 5.32 13.27
CA GLY A 4 -7.26 3.91 13.41
C GLY A 4 -7.59 3.04 12.19
N LEU A 5 -7.83 3.67 11.04
CA LEU A 5 -8.29 3.01 9.81
C LEU A 5 -7.13 2.35 9.04
N LEU A 6 -5.92 2.88 9.21
CA LEU A 6 -4.71 2.42 8.53
C LEU A 6 -3.86 1.61 9.51
N LEU A 7 -2.99 0.71 9.03
CA LEU A 7 -2.05 0.01 9.90
C LEU A 7 -0.84 0.92 10.19
N GLY A 8 -0.33 1.60 9.16
CA GLY A 8 0.74 2.59 9.23
C GLY A 8 0.24 4.03 9.11
N GLU A 9 1.15 4.92 8.69
CA GLU A 9 0.89 6.35 8.59
C GLU A 9 0.56 6.80 7.16
N TRP A 10 0.01 8.00 7.02
CA TRP A 10 -0.31 8.59 5.71
C TRP A 10 0.90 8.67 4.76
N VAL A 11 2.11 8.77 5.32
CA VAL A 11 3.36 8.76 4.54
C VAL A 11 3.58 7.41 3.84
N ASP A 12 3.24 6.29 4.49
CA ASP A 12 3.33 4.95 3.88
C ASP A 12 2.37 4.84 2.69
N TRP A 13 1.14 5.34 2.85
CA TRP A 13 0.12 5.34 1.79
C TRP A 13 0.47 6.24 0.61
N ARG A 14 1.16 7.36 0.86
CA ARG A 14 1.74 8.18 -0.21
C ARG A 14 2.81 7.39 -0.99
N ARG A 15 3.68 6.66 -0.29
CA ARG A 15 4.69 5.81 -0.92
C ARG A 15 4.07 4.71 -1.78
N TYR A 16 3.01 4.04 -1.34
CA TYR A 16 2.31 3.05 -2.17
C TYR A 16 1.68 3.67 -3.42
N ARG A 17 1.14 4.90 -3.32
CA ARG A 17 0.64 5.64 -4.49
C ARG A 17 1.75 5.97 -5.48
N GLU A 18 2.94 6.32 -5.00
CA GLU A 18 4.13 6.56 -5.83
C GLU A 18 4.62 5.25 -6.47
N MET A 19 4.68 4.14 -5.73
CA MET A 19 5.00 2.83 -6.31
C MET A 19 4.03 2.44 -7.42
N ARG A 20 2.72 2.69 -7.23
CA ARG A 20 1.72 2.45 -8.28
C ARG A 20 2.01 3.24 -9.56
N SER A 21 2.57 4.45 -9.49
CA SER A 21 2.91 5.20 -10.70
C SER A 21 4.12 4.60 -11.43
N ARG A 22 5.05 3.96 -10.70
CA ARG A 22 6.22 3.27 -11.25
C ARG A 22 5.88 1.99 -12.01
N THR A 23 4.71 1.37 -11.79
CA THR A 23 4.31 0.16 -12.52
C THR A 23 4.21 0.38 -14.04
N SER A 24 3.95 1.62 -14.48
CA SER A 24 3.99 2.00 -15.90
C SER A 24 5.38 1.87 -16.54
N ARG A 25 6.43 1.76 -15.72
CA ARG A 25 7.84 1.58 -16.11
C ARG A 25 8.39 0.19 -15.76
N ALA A 26 7.53 -0.78 -15.40
CA ALA A 26 7.95 -2.10 -14.95
C ALA A 26 8.64 -2.98 -16.02
N TYR A 27 8.84 -2.47 -17.25
CA TYR A 27 9.76 -3.07 -18.23
C TYR A 27 11.23 -2.83 -17.87
N ASN A 28 11.54 -1.85 -17.03
CA ASN A 28 12.84 -1.66 -16.43
C ASN A 28 12.93 -2.54 -15.17
N GLU A 29 13.92 -3.44 -15.13
CA GLU A 29 14.06 -4.43 -14.08
C GLU A 29 14.24 -3.80 -12.69
N ASP A 30 15.04 -2.73 -12.56
CA ASP A 30 15.23 -2.03 -11.29
C ASP A 30 13.89 -1.47 -10.76
N ALA A 31 13.11 -0.82 -11.63
CA ALA A 31 11.79 -0.31 -11.28
C ALA A 31 10.81 -1.44 -10.93
N ALA A 32 10.91 -2.59 -11.58
CA ALA A 32 10.09 -3.76 -11.27
C ALA A 32 10.45 -4.36 -9.90
N LEU A 33 11.74 -4.52 -9.60
CA LEU A 33 12.23 -5.00 -8.32
C LEU A 33 11.80 -4.08 -7.17
N GLU A 34 11.96 -2.77 -7.31
CA GLU A 34 11.50 -1.79 -6.31
C GLU A 34 9.99 -1.89 -6.03
N VAL A 35 9.18 -2.12 -7.07
CA VAL A 35 7.73 -2.31 -6.90
C VAL A 35 7.46 -3.62 -6.16
N VAL A 36 8.09 -4.72 -6.56
CA VAL A 36 7.89 -6.05 -5.97
C VAL A 36 8.28 -6.08 -4.50
N GLU A 37 9.40 -5.46 -4.14
CA GLU A 37 9.89 -5.39 -2.76
C GLU A 37 8.90 -4.75 -1.79
N GLY A 38 8.08 -3.80 -2.26
CA GLY A 38 7.08 -3.14 -1.41
C GLY A 38 5.71 -3.84 -1.36
N ILE A 39 5.47 -4.88 -2.18
CA ILE A 39 4.19 -5.60 -2.21
C ILE A 39 3.85 -6.24 -0.85
N PRO A 40 4.77 -6.95 -0.15
CA PRO A 40 4.43 -7.61 1.11
C PRO A 40 3.85 -6.66 2.16
N ARG A 41 4.52 -5.51 2.38
CA ARG A 41 4.05 -4.50 3.34
C ARG A 41 2.75 -3.82 2.90
N PHE A 42 2.59 -3.59 1.59
CA PHE A 42 1.34 -3.06 1.05
C PHE A 42 0.16 -4.03 1.26
N LEU A 43 0.38 -5.34 1.13
CA LEU A 43 -0.66 -6.34 1.37
C LEU A 43 -1.14 -6.31 2.83
N GLU A 44 -0.23 -6.23 3.79
CA GLU A 44 -0.58 -6.11 5.22
C GLU A 44 -1.47 -4.88 5.48
N GLU A 45 -1.09 -3.73 4.93
CA GLU A 45 -1.85 -2.48 5.03
C GLU A 45 -3.23 -2.58 4.38
N ALA A 46 -3.31 -3.13 3.18
CA ALA A 46 -4.56 -3.28 2.44
C ALA A 46 -5.51 -4.25 3.14
N THR A 47 -5.00 -5.37 3.67
CA THR A 47 -5.78 -6.33 4.45
C THR A 47 -6.29 -5.70 5.74
N TYR A 48 -5.45 -4.96 6.47
CA TYR A 48 -5.88 -4.26 7.68
C TYR A 48 -6.96 -3.23 7.39
N LEU A 49 -6.75 -2.38 6.38
CA LEU A 49 -7.74 -1.38 5.96
C LEU A 49 -9.07 -2.04 5.60
N HIS A 50 -9.04 -3.12 4.81
CA HIS A 50 -10.25 -3.84 4.42
C HIS A 50 -11.02 -4.33 5.64
N LYS A 51 -10.33 -4.95 6.60
CA LYS A 51 -10.93 -5.41 7.86
C LYS A 51 -11.57 -4.26 8.63
N GLN A 52 -10.87 -3.13 8.81
CA GLN A 52 -11.41 -1.97 9.52
C GLN A 52 -12.64 -1.35 8.84
N LEU A 53 -12.69 -1.37 7.51
CA LEU A 53 -13.87 -0.91 6.76
C LEU A 53 -15.05 -1.87 6.94
N GLN A 54 -14.81 -3.19 6.91
CA GLN A 54 -15.86 -4.18 7.14
C GLN A 54 -16.46 -4.08 8.55
N GLU A 55 -15.62 -3.91 9.58
CA GLU A 55 -16.06 -3.78 10.97
C GLU A 55 -16.90 -2.53 11.26
N ARG A 56 -16.83 -1.50 10.41
CA ARG A 56 -17.57 -0.23 10.58
C ARG A 56 -18.81 -0.11 9.70
N LEU A 57 -18.92 -0.94 8.67
CA LEU A 57 -20.09 -1.01 7.79
C LEU A 57 -21.15 -1.99 8.31
N LEU A 58 -20.76 -2.88 9.24
CA LEU A 58 -21.63 -3.78 9.99
C LEU A 58 -22.04 -3.15 11.33
#